data_AF-A0A0C1R970-F1
#
_entry.id   AF-A0A0C1R970-F1
#
_cell.length_a   1.000
_cell.length_b   1.000
_cell.length_c   1.000
_cell.angle_alpha   90.00
_cell.angle_beta   90.00
_cell.angle_gamma   90.00
#
_symmetry.space_group_name_H-M   'P 1'
#
loop_
_entity.id
_entity.type
_entity.pdbx_description
1 polymer ?
#
loop_
_entity_poly.entity_id
_entity_poly.type
_entity_poly.pdbx_seq_one_letter_code
_entity_poly.pdbx_strand_id
1 'polypeptide(L)'
;MNGAALLIRLQAIGIISEATLTYSFQSIARYWRTTEPEELEVAEERGKKEQACRFERLCYRALAEGLISLSKAAELLRKPIHQVEAGLEGPSCVYSDYC
;
A
#
# COMPACT_ATOMS: atom_id res chain seq x y z
N MET A 1 -3.95 4.93 -3.28
CA MET A 1 -3.25 5.53 -4.44
C MET A 1 -3.77 6.96 -4.59
N ASN A 2 -2.93 7.97 -4.33
CA ASN A 2 -3.33 9.38 -4.28
C ASN A 2 -3.85 9.91 -5.64
N GLY A 3 -5.01 10.58 -5.67
CA GLY A 3 -5.59 11.22 -6.86
C GLY A 3 -4.68 12.20 -7.61
N ALA A 4 -3.80 12.95 -6.94
CA ALA A 4 -2.79 13.78 -7.61
C ALA A 4 -1.72 12.93 -8.32
N ALA A 5 -1.33 11.80 -7.74
CA ALA A 5 -0.38 10.86 -8.35
C ALA A 5 -1.00 10.16 -9.57
N LEU A 6 -2.32 9.94 -9.58
CA LEU A 6 -3.05 9.46 -10.75
C LEU A 6 -2.96 10.44 -11.92
N LEU A 7 -3.20 11.74 -11.70
CA LEU A 7 -3.09 12.74 -12.77
C LEU A 7 -1.68 12.80 -13.37
N ILE A 8 -0.64 12.72 -12.53
CA ILE A 8 0.76 12.64 -12.98
C ILE A 8 0.99 11.37 -13.81
N ARG A 9 0.46 10.23 -13.36
CA ARG A 9 0.54 8.97 -14.10
C ARG A 9 -0.13 9.06 -15.47
N LEU A 10 -1.35 9.61 -15.54
CA LEU A 10 -2.11 9.79 -16.79
C LEU A 10 -1.34 10.65 -17.80
N GLN A 11 -0.67 11.71 -17.33
CA GLN A 11 0.18 12.54 -18.17
C GLN A 11 1.43 11.77 -18.63
N ALA A 12 2.08 11.03 -17.74
CA ALA A 12 3.28 10.24 -18.07
C ALA A 12 3.02 9.15 -19.12
N ILE A 13 1.81 8.58 -19.15
CA ILE A 13 1.40 7.61 -20.19
C ILE A 13 0.73 8.24 -21.41
N GLY A 14 0.66 9.57 -21.48
CA GLY A 14 0.16 10.31 -22.63
C GLY A 14 -1.36 10.34 -22.80
N ILE A 15 -2.13 9.99 -21.76
CA ILE A 15 -3.61 10.08 -21.80
C ILE A 15 -4.07 11.54 -21.73
N ILE A 16 -3.37 12.37 -20.95
CA ILE A 16 -3.63 13.82 -20.86
C ILE A 16 -2.39 14.63 -21.24
N SER A 17 -2.60 15.81 -21.81
CA SER A 17 -1.51 16.73 -22.12
C SER A 17 -1.02 17.49 -20.87
N GLU A 18 0.16 18.10 -20.97
CA GLU A 18 0.70 18.98 -19.92
C GLU A 18 -0.21 20.19 -19.64
N ALA A 19 -0.85 20.74 -20.68
CA ALA A 19 -1.82 21.83 -20.54
C ALA A 19 -3.05 21.38 -19.74
N THR A 20 -3.58 20.19 -20.03
CA THR A 20 -4.71 19.60 -19.29
C THR A 20 -4.33 19.32 -17.82
N LEU A 21 -3.12 18.81 -17.57
CA LEU A 21 -2.61 18.59 -16.21
C LEU A 21 -2.54 19.91 -15.42
N THR A 22 -1.98 20.95 -16.04
CA THR A 22 -1.85 22.28 -15.43
C THR A 22 -3.22 22.88 -15.12
N TYR A 23 -4.14 22.86 -16.10
CA TYR A 23 -5.50 23.34 -15.91
C TYR A 23 -6.23 22.58 -14.79
N SER A 24 -6.06 21.26 -14.72
CA SER A 24 -6.66 20.42 -13.68
C SER A 24 -6.21 20.87 -12.28
N PHE A 25 -4.90 21.06 -12.08
CA PHE A 25 -4.35 21.56 -10.81
C PHE A 25 -4.69 23.03 -10.51
N GLN A 26 -5.14 23.82 -11.49
CA GLN A 26 -5.63 25.18 -11.25
C GLN A 26 -7.13 25.24 -10.95
N SER A 27 -7.89 24.20 -11.31
CA SER A 27 -9.35 24.14 -11.21
C SER A 27 -9.82 23.05 -10.24
N ILE A 28 -10.28 21.91 -10.76
CA ILE A 28 -10.95 20.83 -10.02
C ILE A 28 -10.01 20.11 -9.05
N ALA A 29 -8.72 19.99 -9.39
CA ALA A 29 -7.71 19.27 -8.61
C ALA A 29 -6.82 20.22 -7.80
N ARG A 30 -7.24 21.49 -7.61
CA ARG A 30 -6.47 22.51 -6.90
C ARG A 30 -6.02 22.06 -5.52
N TYR A 31 -6.89 21.34 -4.81
CA TYR A 31 -6.62 20.89 -3.45
C TYR A 31 -6.09 19.45 -3.38
N TRP A 32 -6.02 18.71 -4.48
CA TRP A 32 -5.69 17.27 -4.48
C TRP A 32 -4.27 16.94 -4.01
N ARG A 33 -3.36 17.92 -3.99
CA ARG A 33 -2.03 17.76 -3.38
C ARG A 33 -2.08 17.73 -1.85
N THR A 34 -3.13 18.29 -1.26
CA THR A 34 -3.28 18.45 0.20
C THR A 34 -4.45 17.64 0.75
N THR A 35 -5.55 17.53 0.01
CA THR A 35 -6.79 16.84 0.38
C THR A 35 -7.24 16.00 -0.80
N GLU A 36 -7.29 14.68 -0.62
CA GLU A 36 -7.72 13.77 -1.67
C GLU A 36 -9.23 13.98 -1.95
N PRO A 37 -9.69 13.91 -3.21
CA PRO A 37 -11.11 14.08 -3.53
C PRO A 37 -12.01 13.06 -2.83
N GLU A 38 -11.52 11.83 -2.66
CA GLU A 38 -12.17 10.78 -1.90
C GLU A 38 -11.08 10.02 -1.14
N GLU A 39 -10.90 10.40 0.14
CA GLU A 39 -9.87 9.77 0.98
C GLU A 39 -10.23 8.30 1.22
N LEU A 40 -9.28 7.40 0.97
CA LEU A 40 -9.45 5.96 1.20
C LEU A 40 -9.65 5.60 2.69
N GLU A 41 -9.23 6.50 3.57
CA GLU A 41 -9.22 6.35 5.01
C GLU A 41 -9.77 7.62 5.64
N VAL A 42 -10.58 7.47 6.67
CA VAL A 42 -10.92 8.60 7.55
C VAL A 42 -9.66 9.11 8.25
N ALA A 43 -9.68 10.37 8.68
CA ALA A 43 -8.49 11.04 9.24
C ALA A 43 -7.87 10.27 10.42
N GLU A 44 -8.69 9.58 11.23
CA GLU A 44 -8.27 8.76 12.37
C GLU A 44 -7.60 7.43 11.97
N GLU A 45 -7.76 7.02 10.71
CA GLU A 45 -7.23 5.78 10.16
C GLU A 45 -6.13 6.01 9.11
N ARG A 46 -5.71 7.27 8.94
CA ARG A 46 -4.71 7.64 7.93
C ARG A 46 -3.42 6.84 8.10
N GLY A 47 -2.99 6.18 7.03
CA GLY A 47 -1.81 5.33 6.95
C GLY A 47 -1.99 3.90 7.49
N LYS A 48 -3.21 3.46 7.86
CA LYS A 48 -3.45 2.10 8.39
C LYS A 48 -3.66 1.05 7.29
N LYS A 49 -4.34 1.40 6.21
CA LYS A 49 -4.58 0.59 5.00
C LYS A 49 -3.44 0.71 4.00
N GLU A 50 -2.80 1.88 3.89
CA GLU A 50 -1.57 2.05 3.06
C GLU A 50 -0.26 1.73 3.84
N GLN A 51 -0.26 0.73 4.71
CA GLN A 51 0.98 0.31 5.38
C GLN A 51 1.95 -0.35 4.39
N ALA A 52 3.23 -0.07 4.54
CA ALA A 52 4.29 -0.63 3.72
C ALA A 52 4.52 -2.13 4.04
N CYS A 53 3.67 -3.01 3.50
CA CYS A 53 3.75 -4.47 3.77
C CYS A 53 4.79 -5.20 2.91
N ARG A 54 5.59 -4.50 2.09
CA ARG A 54 6.49 -5.14 1.11
C ARG A 54 7.57 -5.98 1.77
N PHE A 55 8.19 -5.47 2.82
CA PHE A 55 9.23 -6.20 3.55
C PHE A 55 8.66 -7.45 4.23
N GLU A 56 7.49 -7.31 4.86
CA GLU A 56 6.79 -8.42 5.50
C GLU A 56 6.42 -9.53 4.51
N ARG A 57 5.83 -9.15 3.36
CA ARG A 57 5.50 -10.10 2.28
C ARG A 57 6.73 -10.84 1.76
N LEU A 58 7.88 -10.16 1.64
CA LEU A 58 9.13 -10.79 1.23
C LEU A 58 9.66 -11.77 2.28
N CYS A 59 9.55 -11.45 3.57
CA CYS A 59 9.95 -12.35 4.65
C CYS A 59 9.09 -13.62 4.66
N TYR A 60 7.76 -13.49 4.57
CA TYR A 60 6.87 -14.66 4.49
C TYR A 60 7.09 -15.48 3.24
N ARG A 61 7.31 -14.84 2.09
CA ARG A 61 7.67 -15.56 0.85
C ARG A 61 8.98 -16.32 1.00
N ALA A 62 10.03 -15.69 1.54
CA ALA A 62 11.31 -16.34 1.77
C ALA A 62 11.21 -17.51 2.76
N LEU A 63 10.37 -17.37 3.79
CA LEU A 63 10.09 -18.45 4.74
C LEU A 63 9.36 -19.63 4.06
N ALA A 64 8.31 -19.35 3.27
CA ALA A 64 7.56 -20.37 2.54
C ALA A 64 8.39 -21.07 1.45
N GLU A 65 9.32 -20.34 0.80
CA GLU A 65 10.27 -20.88 -0.17
C GLU A 65 11.48 -21.58 0.50
N GLY A 66 11.58 -21.58 1.84
CA GLY A 66 12.67 -22.23 2.58
C GLY A 66 14.02 -21.50 2.51
N LEU A 67 14.04 -20.23 2.09
CA LEU A 67 15.25 -19.40 1.99
C LEU A 67 15.76 -18.90 3.36
N ILE A 68 14.87 -18.81 4.35
CA ILE A 68 15.20 -18.41 5.72
C ILE A 68 14.48 -19.33 6.72
N SER A 69 15.05 -19.51 7.91
CA SER A 69 14.39 -20.26 8.99
C SER A 69 13.25 -19.46 9.64
N LEU A 70 12.35 -20.16 10.33
CA LEU A 70 11.29 -19.54 11.13
C LEU A 70 11.85 -18.57 12.19
N SER A 71 12.96 -18.94 12.84
CA SER A 71 13.66 -18.06 13.79
C SER A 71 14.21 -16.80 13.13
N LYS A 72 14.71 -16.91 11.89
CA LYS A 72 15.23 -15.76 11.14
C LYS A 72 14.11 -14.84 10.66
N ALA A 73 12.98 -15.40 10.23
CA ALA A 73 11.79 -14.63 9.89
C ALA A 73 11.25 -13.86 11.10
N ALA A 74 11.19 -14.49 12.28
CA ALA A 74 10.79 -13.85 13.54
C ALA A 74 11.70 -12.66 13.93
N GLU A 75 13.02 -12.84 13.79
CA GLU A 75 14.01 -11.77 14.00
C GLU A 75 13.79 -10.58 13.03
N LEU A 76 13.63 -10.86 11.73
CA LEU A 76 13.45 -9.84 10.69
C LEU A 76 12.13 -9.07 10.86
N LEU A 77 11.04 -9.78 11.13
CA LEU A 77 9.70 -9.20 11.33
C LEU A 77 9.55 -8.54 12.71
N ARG A 78 10.49 -8.77 13.63
CA ARG A 78 10.40 -8.36 15.04
C ARG A 78 9.10 -8.84 15.70
N LYS A 79 8.69 -10.07 15.38
CA LYS A 79 7.49 -10.73 15.91
C LYS A 79 7.87 -12.00 16.65
N PRO A 80 7.14 -12.40 17.69
CA PRO A 80 7.29 -13.71 18.31
C PRO A 80 7.09 -14.85 17.29
N ILE A 81 7.79 -15.97 17.49
CA ILE A 81 7.74 -17.13 16.59
C ILE A 81 6.30 -17.60 16.33
N HIS A 82 5.47 -17.71 17.38
CA HIS A 82 4.08 -18.15 17.25
C HIS A 82 3.22 -17.25 16.35
N GLN A 83 3.53 -15.94 16.26
CA GLN A 83 2.79 -15.01 15.40
C GLN A 83 3.22 -15.15 13.93
N VAL A 84 4.50 -15.45 13.69
CA VAL A 84 5.01 -15.70 12.34
C VAL A 84 4.52 -17.04 11.81
N GLU A 85 4.46 -18.05 12.68
CA GLU A 85 3.89 -19.35 12.35
C GLU A 85 2.42 -19.23 11.94
N ALA A 86 1.59 -18.54 12.75
CA ALA A 86 0.19 -18.27 12.40
C ALA A 86 0.05 -17.43 11.11
N GLY A 87 0.96 -16.48 10.87
CA GLY A 87 0.96 -15.68 9.64
C GLY A 87 1.27 -16.47 8.37
N LEU A 88 1.97 -17.61 8.49
CA LEU A 88 2.26 -18.51 7.38
C LEU A 88 1.01 -19.28 6.91
N GLU A 89 0.07 -19.54 7.81
CA GLU A 89 -1.20 -20.24 7.52
C GLU A 89 -2.15 -19.39 6.65
N GLY A 90 -1.81 -18.12 6.41
CA GLY A 90 -2.63 -17.16 5.70
C GLY A 90 -3.70 -16.53 6.59
N PRO A 91 -4.38 -15.46 6.13
CA PRO A 91 -5.48 -14.88 6.89
C PRO A 91 -6.58 -15.94 7.05
N SER A 92 -6.99 -16.21 8.29
CA SER A 92 -8.25 -16.91 8.52
C SER A 92 -9.34 -16.12 7.80
N CYS A 93 -10.11 -16.80 6.96
CA CYS A 93 -11.09 -16.22 6.05
C CYS A 93 -12.16 -15.39 6.80
N VAL A 94 -11.83 -14.14 7.15
CA VAL A 94 -12.72 -13.16 7.78
C VAL A 94 -12.54 -11.76 7.16
N TYR A 95 -11.40 -11.49 6.49
CA TYR A 95 -11.15 -10.21 5.82
C TYR A 95 -10.51 -10.41 4.44
N SER A 96 -11.32 -10.85 3.46
CA SER A 96 -10.96 -10.90 2.04
C SER A 96 -11.76 -9.85 1.27
N ASP A 97 -11.79 -8.61 1.73
CA ASP A 97 -12.43 -7.53 0.96
C ASP A 97 -11.45 -6.53 0.34
N TYR A 98 -10.15 -6.61 0.65
CA TYR A 98 -9.16 -5.67 0.12
C TYR A 98 -7.79 -6.34 -0.07
N CYS A 99 -7.67 -7.19 -1.09
CA CYS A 99 -6.38 -7.56 -1.68
C CYS A 99 -6.33 -7.11 -3.14
#